data_AF-A0AAW2EBS7-F1
#
_entry.id   AF-A0AAW2EBS7-F1
#
_cell.length_a   1.000
_cell.length_b   1.000
_cell.length_c   1.000
_cell.angle_alpha   90.00
_cell.angle_beta   90.00
_cell.angle_gamma   90.00
#
_symmetry.space_group_name_H-M   'P 1'
#
loop_
_entity.id
_entity.type
_entity.pdbx_description
1 polymer ?
#
loop_
_entity_poly.entity_id
_entity_poly.type
_entity_poly.pdbx_seq_one_letter_code
_entity_poly.pdbx_strand_id
1 'polypeptide(L)'
;MVLMPKESAKLVAGLAKDVFIEQEGVKKLAQAILNGLKTGKIREGNYSQMKFHPKPDDPRAADWIFVLDTLNFSFWTETGASKWKVNGETGYFAFCAAVSRAIDQGKPMWDPKYYSKITQQDAETIFRGDGEVGIPLIQERVKALREAGKVLVDKYKGTFAECIKSCENSAEKLLQLIVREFESYRDEADYEGHRISIYKRAQILISDIWACFEGRGLGEFHDVDSIAMFADYRIPQVLVHYGTMRYSDSLMSKLKADEPLKQGSREEVEIRALSIEAVEQVCEEVRRMIAADSKLGLKPSNVNAIVIDHYLWDYRREHAQELEYIPFHKTRSIYY
;
A
#
# COMPACT_ATOMS: atom_id res chain seq x y z
N MET A 1 10.49 17.83 -13.03
CA MET A 1 10.72 17.15 -11.75
C MET A 1 9.43 16.40 -11.42
N VAL A 2 9.51 15.17 -10.95
CA VAL A 2 8.32 14.39 -10.56
C VAL A 2 7.78 14.97 -9.25
N LEU A 3 6.47 15.21 -9.15
CA LEU A 3 5.84 15.69 -7.92
C LEU A 3 5.76 14.57 -6.87
N MET A 4 5.83 14.88 -5.58
CA MET A 4 5.63 13.88 -4.52
C MET A 4 4.17 13.39 -4.46
N PRO A 5 3.84 12.25 -3.83
CA PRO A 5 2.50 11.67 -3.90
C PRO A 5 1.36 12.59 -3.47
N LYS A 6 1.52 13.35 -2.37
CA LYS A 6 0.49 14.30 -1.90
C LYS A 6 0.30 15.47 -2.86
N GLU A 7 1.39 16.01 -3.39
CA GLU A 7 1.34 17.11 -4.37
C GLU A 7 0.73 16.65 -5.69
N SER A 8 1.08 15.44 -6.13
CA SER A 8 0.50 14.76 -7.29
C SER A 8 -1.01 14.58 -7.11
N ALA A 9 -1.43 14.05 -5.96
CA ALA A 9 -2.84 13.84 -5.64
C ALA A 9 -3.65 15.13 -5.70
N LYS A 10 -3.15 16.19 -5.06
CA LYS A 10 -3.78 17.51 -5.07
C LYS A 10 -3.87 18.12 -6.46
N LEU A 11 -2.82 17.97 -7.29
CA LEU A 11 -2.82 18.43 -8.68
C LEU A 11 -3.86 17.67 -9.51
N VAL A 12 -3.88 16.35 -9.42
CA VAL A 12 -4.82 15.51 -10.18
C VAL A 12 -6.26 15.79 -9.75
N ALA A 13 -6.52 15.96 -8.44
CA ALA A 13 -7.84 16.32 -7.93
C ALA A 13 -8.38 17.65 -8.51
N GLY A 14 -7.50 18.62 -8.79
CA GLY A 14 -7.89 19.89 -9.42
C GLY A 14 -8.20 19.79 -10.92
N LEU A 15 -7.83 18.69 -11.58
CA LEU A 15 -7.93 18.49 -13.03
C LEU A 15 -8.82 17.30 -13.42
N ALA A 16 -9.23 16.48 -12.45
CA ALA A 16 -9.95 15.24 -12.64
C ALA A 16 -11.30 15.43 -13.36
N LYS A 17 -11.67 14.44 -14.17
CA LYS A 17 -12.88 14.47 -15.01
C LYS A 17 -13.85 13.33 -14.69
N ASP A 18 -13.34 12.22 -14.16
CA ASP A 18 -14.07 10.98 -13.95
C ASP A 18 -14.18 10.58 -12.48
N VAL A 19 -13.39 11.20 -11.60
CA VAL A 19 -13.43 10.94 -10.16
C VAL A 19 -13.57 12.26 -9.41
N PHE A 20 -14.38 12.26 -8.36
CA PHE A 20 -14.73 13.46 -7.58
C PHE A 20 -14.67 13.16 -6.08
N ILE A 21 -14.24 14.13 -5.28
CA ILE A 21 -14.27 14.07 -3.82
C ILE A 21 -15.49 14.83 -3.31
N GLU A 22 -16.28 14.18 -2.47
CA GLU A 22 -17.55 14.71 -1.98
C GLU A 22 -17.44 15.04 -0.48
N GLN A 23 -17.63 16.31 -0.14
CA GLN A 23 -17.31 16.85 1.19
C GLN A 23 -18.17 16.26 2.33
N GLU A 24 -19.42 15.90 2.05
CA GLU A 24 -20.27 15.24 3.05
C GLU A 24 -19.78 13.82 3.36
N GLY A 25 -19.23 13.11 2.37
CA GLY A 25 -18.59 11.82 2.57
C GLY A 25 -17.26 11.92 3.31
N VAL A 26 -16.48 12.98 3.07
CA VAL A 26 -15.27 13.28 3.86
C VAL A 26 -15.63 13.41 5.35
N LYS A 27 -16.63 14.21 5.70
CA LYS A 27 -17.10 14.36 7.09
C LYS A 27 -17.63 13.05 7.68
N LYS A 28 -18.39 12.27 6.91
CA LYS A 28 -18.92 10.98 7.36
C LYS A 28 -17.80 9.99 7.69
N LEU A 29 -16.80 9.87 6.81
CA LEU A 29 -15.66 9.00 7.04
C LEU A 29 -14.80 9.52 8.20
N ALA A 30 -14.55 10.83 8.29
CA ALA A 30 -13.84 11.45 9.42
C ALA A 30 -14.52 11.13 10.76
N GLN A 31 -15.85 11.18 10.82
CA GLN A 31 -16.60 10.79 12.01
C GLN A 31 -16.43 9.31 12.37
N ALA A 32 -16.38 8.41 11.37
CA ALA A 32 -16.12 6.99 11.58
C ALA A 32 -14.70 6.74 12.11
N ILE A 33 -13.69 7.41 11.55
CA ILE A 33 -12.30 7.36 12.04
C ILE A 33 -12.23 7.88 13.48
N LEU A 34 -12.83 9.03 13.76
CA LEU A 34 -12.83 9.61 15.10
C LEU A 34 -13.48 8.67 16.12
N ASN A 35 -14.58 8.01 15.76
CA ASN A 35 -15.22 7.00 16.62
C ASN A 35 -14.32 5.76 16.80
N GLY A 36 -13.61 5.34 15.76
CA GLY A 36 -12.62 4.27 15.84
C GLY A 36 -11.48 4.59 16.80
N LEU A 37 -10.98 5.83 16.79
CA LEU A 37 -9.95 6.31 17.72
C LEU A 37 -10.47 6.32 19.16
N LYS A 38 -11.67 6.87 19.39
CA LYS A 38 -12.29 6.92 20.74
C LYS A 38 -12.52 5.53 21.35
N THR A 39 -12.88 4.56 20.52
CA THR A 39 -13.18 3.19 20.98
C THR A 39 -11.93 2.29 21.04
N GLY A 40 -10.78 2.78 20.57
CA GLY A 40 -9.55 2.00 20.46
C GLY A 40 -9.56 0.96 19.34
N LYS A 41 -10.61 0.92 18.49
CA LYS A 41 -10.62 0.09 17.26
C LYS A 41 -9.49 0.52 16.33
N ILE A 42 -9.24 1.83 16.24
CA ILE A 42 -8.12 2.41 15.52
C ILE A 42 -7.06 2.85 16.53
N ARG A 43 -5.87 2.27 16.44
CA ARG A 43 -4.67 2.66 17.20
C ARG A 43 -3.43 2.15 16.49
N GLU A 44 -2.28 2.74 16.81
CA GLU A 44 -0.98 2.26 16.37
C GLU A 44 -0.82 0.76 16.73
N GLY A 45 -0.31 -0.03 15.78
CA GLY A 45 -0.09 -1.46 15.98
C GLY A 45 -1.34 -2.36 16.03
N ASN A 46 -2.53 -1.87 15.63
CA ASN A 46 -3.77 -2.66 15.63
C ASN A 46 -4.39 -2.78 14.24
N TYR A 47 -3.69 -3.45 13.33
CA TYR A 47 -4.16 -3.70 11.96
C TYR A 47 -3.82 -5.13 11.51
N SER A 48 -4.67 -5.73 10.68
CA SER A 48 -4.63 -7.19 10.51
C SER A 48 -3.42 -7.72 9.72
N GLN A 49 -2.65 -6.84 9.05
CA GLN A 49 -1.43 -7.21 8.33
C GLN A 49 -0.28 -7.63 9.26
N MET A 50 -0.23 -7.10 10.49
CA MET A 50 0.81 -7.43 11.48
C MET A 50 0.86 -8.92 11.86
N LYS A 51 -0.22 -9.68 11.60
CA LYS A 51 -0.24 -11.15 11.79
C LYS A 51 0.85 -11.85 10.98
N PHE A 52 1.23 -11.28 9.85
CA PHE A 52 2.15 -11.87 8.89
C PHE A 52 3.51 -11.17 8.82
N HIS A 53 3.70 -10.12 9.61
CA HIS A 53 4.96 -9.40 9.69
C HIS A 53 5.86 -9.97 10.80
N PRO A 54 7.18 -9.84 10.65
CA PRO A 54 8.12 -10.16 11.73
C PRO A 54 7.87 -9.32 12.98
N LYS A 55 8.33 -9.85 14.12
CA LYS A 55 8.36 -9.10 15.38
C LYS A 55 9.53 -8.10 15.37
N PRO A 56 9.42 -6.96 16.09
CA PRO A 56 10.47 -5.93 16.11
C PRO A 56 11.81 -6.42 16.67
N ASP A 57 11.81 -7.47 17.49
CA ASP A 57 13.02 -8.08 18.05
C ASP A 57 13.67 -9.11 17.11
N ASP A 58 13.03 -9.46 16.00
CA ASP A 58 13.65 -10.29 14.97
C ASP A 58 14.71 -9.44 14.23
N PRO A 59 16.00 -9.81 14.26
CA PRO A 59 17.05 -9.05 13.59
C PRO A 59 16.88 -8.98 12.07
N ARG A 60 15.99 -9.82 11.50
CA ARG A 60 15.67 -9.87 10.07
C ARG A 60 14.45 -9.01 9.70
N ALA A 61 13.82 -8.34 10.67
CA ALA A 61 12.50 -7.73 10.49
C ALA A 61 12.45 -6.73 9.32
N ALA A 62 13.41 -5.81 9.26
CA ALA A 62 13.47 -4.81 8.20
C ALA A 62 13.68 -5.43 6.80
N ASP A 63 14.54 -6.44 6.71
CA ASP A 63 14.84 -7.13 5.45
C ASP A 63 13.68 -8.01 4.98
N TRP A 64 12.95 -8.62 5.91
CA TRP A 64 11.76 -9.40 5.58
C TRP A 64 10.63 -8.48 5.11
N ILE A 65 10.31 -7.40 5.84
CA ILE A 65 9.30 -6.42 5.43
C ILE A 65 9.63 -5.87 4.03
N PHE A 66 10.90 -5.51 3.79
CA PHE A 66 11.36 -5.06 2.48
C PHE A 66 10.99 -6.03 1.35
N VAL A 67 11.13 -7.34 1.55
CA VAL A 67 10.76 -8.35 0.55
C VAL A 67 9.25 -8.45 0.36
N LEU A 68 8.47 -8.34 1.44
CA LEU A 68 7.02 -8.35 1.34
C LEU A 68 6.53 -7.19 0.47
N ASP A 69 7.01 -5.97 0.72
CA ASP A 69 6.58 -4.78 -0.03
C ASP A 69 7.20 -4.64 -1.41
N THR A 70 8.39 -5.20 -1.61
CA THR A 70 9.00 -5.36 -2.95
C THR A 70 8.13 -6.23 -3.86
N LEU A 71 7.23 -7.03 -3.31
CA LEU A 71 6.36 -7.93 -4.05
C LEU A 71 4.87 -7.68 -3.80
N ASN A 72 4.50 -6.58 -3.14
CA ASN A 72 3.12 -6.27 -2.77
C ASN A 72 2.34 -5.63 -3.95
N PHE A 73 2.09 -6.41 -5.00
CA PHE A 73 1.37 -5.99 -6.21
C PHE A 73 0.57 -7.11 -6.89
N SER A 74 -0.48 -6.74 -7.63
CA SER A 74 -1.24 -7.55 -8.59
C SER A 74 -1.83 -8.85 -8.05
N PHE A 75 -2.37 -8.85 -6.84
CA PHE A 75 -3.00 -10.05 -6.28
C PHE A 75 -4.46 -10.30 -6.72
N TRP A 76 -5.07 -9.37 -7.46
CA TRP A 76 -6.42 -9.56 -7.98
C TRP A 76 -6.44 -10.55 -9.15
N THR A 77 -7.59 -11.21 -9.32
CA THR A 77 -7.86 -12.20 -10.37
C THR A 77 -9.09 -11.79 -11.18
N GLU A 78 -9.17 -12.24 -12.43
CA GLU A 78 -10.32 -11.99 -13.30
C GLU A 78 -11.61 -12.55 -12.69
N THR A 79 -12.76 -11.94 -13.03
CA THR A 79 -14.05 -12.40 -12.54
C THR A 79 -14.33 -13.79 -13.10
N GLY A 80 -14.76 -14.72 -12.25
CA GLY A 80 -15.00 -16.11 -12.62
C GLY A 80 -13.74 -16.99 -12.69
N ALA A 81 -12.53 -16.43 -12.57
CA ALA A 81 -11.30 -17.22 -12.53
C ALA A 81 -11.04 -17.82 -11.13
N SER A 82 -10.38 -18.98 -11.11
CA SER A 82 -9.88 -19.58 -9.88
C SER A 82 -8.81 -18.69 -9.23
N LYS A 83 -8.92 -18.47 -7.92
CA LYS A 83 -7.98 -17.62 -7.17
C LYS A 83 -6.71 -18.40 -6.82
N TRP A 84 -5.56 -17.73 -6.89
CA TRP A 84 -4.34 -18.22 -6.26
C TRP A 84 -4.52 -18.24 -4.73
N LYS A 85 -4.23 -19.38 -4.10
CA LYS A 85 -4.39 -19.60 -2.66
C LYS A 85 -3.15 -20.21 -2.05
N VAL A 86 -2.85 -19.86 -0.82
CA VAL A 86 -1.83 -20.52 -0.01
C VAL A 86 -2.35 -20.65 1.41
N ASN A 87 -2.37 -21.87 1.95
CA ASN A 87 -2.95 -22.20 3.25
C ASN A 87 -4.41 -21.68 3.40
N GLY A 88 -5.20 -21.76 2.33
CA GLY A 88 -6.59 -21.30 2.30
C GLY A 88 -6.78 -19.78 2.20
N GLU A 89 -5.73 -18.98 2.37
CA GLU A 89 -5.76 -17.53 2.20
C GLU A 89 -5.76 -17.14 0.71
N THR A 90 -6.12 -15.88 0.40
CA THR A 90 -6.02 -15.30 -0.95
C THR A 90 -5.39 -13.92 -0.89
N GLY A 91 -5.00 -13.37 -2.04
CA GLY A 91 -4.51 -11.99 -2.09
C GLY A 91 -3.14 -11.82 -1.44
N TYR A 92 -2.92 -10.67 -0.80
CA TYR A 92 -1.71 -10.37 -0.03
C TYR A 92 -1.45 -11.38 1.09
N PHE A 93 -2.48 -11.92 1.74
CA PHE A 93 -2.32 -12.91 2.82
C PHE A 93 -1.84 -14.27 2.31
N ALA A 94 -2.29 -14.71 1.13
CA ALA A 94 -1.69 -15.88 0.49
C ALA A 94 -0.21 -15.65 0.16
N PHE A 95 0.14 -14.44 -0.27
CA PHE A 95 1.53 -14.07 -0.54
C PHE A 95 2.39 -14.12 0.72
N CYS A 96 1.92 -13.53 1.81
CA CYS A 96 2.58 -13.63 3.10
C CYS A 96 2.75 -15.09 3.55
N ALA A 97 1.69 -15.90 3.47
CA ALA A 97 1.74 -17.31 3.81
C ALA A 97 2.75 -18.09 2.96
N ALA A 98 2.90 -17.76 1.67
CA ALA A 98 3.91 -18.36 0.80
C ALA A 98 5.34 -18.02 1.22
N VAL A 99 5.60 -16.75 1.58
CA VAL A 99 6.90 -16.30 2.06
C VAL A 99 7.24 -16.95 3.41
N SER A 100 6.31 -16.95 4.36
CA SER A 100 6.48 -17.65 5.65
C SER A 100 6.79 -19.13 5.46
N ARG A 101 6.01 -19.82 4.61
CA ARG A 101 6.25 -21.23 4.29
C ARG A 101 7.65 -21.47 3.70
N ALA A 102 8.12 -20.57 2.83
CA ALA A 102 9.46 -20.70 2.25
C ALA A 102 10.56 -20.51 3.31
N ILE A 103 10.38 -19.55 4.22
CA ILE A 103 11.26 -19.32 5.37
C ILE A 103 11.31 -20.56 6.27
N ASP A 104 10.15 -21.12 6.62
CA ASP A 104 10.04 -22.36 7.43
C ASP A 104 10.70 -23.56 6.75
N GLN A 105 10.73 -23.58 5.41
CA GLN A 105 11.41 -24.58 4.58
C GLN A 105 12.91 -24.27 4.36
N GLY A 106 13.48 -23.32 5.12
CA GLY A 106 14.90 -23.01 5.09
C GLY A 106 15.34 -22.15 3.90
N LYS A 107 14.41 -21.51 3.17
CA LYS A 107 14.74 -20.53 2.13
C LYS A 107 14.90 -19.15 2.78
N PRO A 108 16.09 -18.53 2.77
CA PRO A 108 16.34 -17.25 3.45
C PRO A 108 15.77 -16.08 2.64
N MET A 109 14.44 -15.95 2.62
CA MET A 109 13.73 -14.97 1.80
C MET A 109 14.09 -13.52 2.14
N TRP A 110 14.59 -13.25 3.34
CA TRP A 110 15.06 -11.94 3.78
C TRP A 110 16.49 -11.61 3.31
N ASP A 111 17.28 -12.56 2.78
CA ASP A 111 18.69 -12.34 2.44
C ASP A 111 18.89 -11.84 0.99
N PRO A 112 19.38 -10.61 0.76
CA PRO A 112 19.64 -10.08 -0.57
C PRO A 112 20.61 -10.92 -1.41
N LYS A 113 21.58 -11.61 -0.78
CA LYS A 113 22.51 -12.49 -1.50
C LYS A 113 21.83 -13.74 -2.05
N TYR A 114 20.75 -14.18 -1.41
CA TYR A 114 19.91 -15.28 -1.87
C TYR A 114 18.99 -14.82 -3.00
N TYR A 115 18.14 -13.82 -2.75
CA TYR A 115 17.11 -13.45 -3.72
C TYR A 115 17.66 -12.64 -4.92
N SER A 116 18.87 -12.08 -4.84
CA SER A 116 19.59 -11.54 -6.02
C SER A 116 19.92 -12.60 -7.08
N LYS A 117 19.90 -13.88 -6.72
CA LYS A 117 20.22 -15.02 -7.59
C LYS A 117 19.04 -15.97 -7.82
N ILE A 118 17.87 -15.66 -7.27
CA ILE A 118 16.68 -16.52 -7.36
C ILE A 118 16.34 -16.83 -8.81
N THR A 119 16.05 -18.09 -9.14
CA THR A 119 15.60 -18.47 -10.48
C THR A 119 14.09 -18.42 -10.60
N GLN A 120 13.57 -18.49 -11.83
CA GLN A 120 12.12 -18.64 -12.03
C GLN A 120 11.60 -19.93 -11.38
N GLN A 121 12.35 -21.03 -11.48
CA GLN A 121 11.99 -22.31 -10.86
C GLN A 121 11.94 -22.22 -9.33
N ASP A 122 12.89 -21.50 -8.71
CA ASP A 122 12.87 -21.24 -7.27
C ASP A 122 11.61 -20.47 -6.89
N ALA A 123 11.27 -19.41 -7.66
CA ALA A 123 10.10 -18.58 -7.39
C ALA A 123 8.79 -19.36 -7.57
N GLU A 124 8.67 -20.20 -8.60
CA GLU A 124 7.53 -21.10 -8.79
C GLU A 124 7.38 -22.08 -7.61
N THR A 125 8.50 -22.57 -7.08
CA THR A 125 8.49 -23.43 -5.89
C THR A 125 8.06 -22.65 -4.64
N ILE A 126 8.62 -21.46 -4.42
CA ILE A 126 8.36 -20.60 -3.26
C ILE A 126 6.89 -20.15 -3.24
N PHE A 127 6.39 -19.67 -4.37
CA PHE A 127 5.04 -19.10 -4.53
C PHE A 127 4.01 -20.10 -5.05
N ARG A 128 4.29 -21.41 -4.97
CA ARG A 128 3.31 -22.45 -5.34
C ARG A 128 2.01 -22.28 -4.56
N GLY A 129 0.89 -22.37 -5.25
CA GLY A 129 -0.43 -22.35 -4.62
C GLY A 129 -0.78 -23.68 -3.96
N ASP A 130 -1.94 -23.73 -3.29
CA ASP A 130 -2.57 -24.96 -2.81
C ASP A 130 -3.10 -25.83 -3.98
N GLY A 131 -3.20 -25.27 -5.19
CA GLY A 131 -3.62 -25.94 -6.41
C GLY A 131 -2.84 -25.49 -7.63
N GLU A 132 -3.43 -25.63 -8.82
CA GLU A 132 -2.74 -25.39 -10.11
C GLU A 132 -2.62 -23.92 -10.49
N VAL A 133 -3.38 -23.03 -9.85
CA VAL A 133 -3.29 -21.59 -10.11
C VAL A 133 -1.95 -21.10 -9.58
N GLY A 134 -1.21 -20.36 -10.41
CA GLY A 134 0.05 -19.70 -10.04
C GLY A 134 -0.17 -18.26 -9.55
N ILE A 135 0.80 -17.71 -8.84
CA ILE A 135 0.79 -16.28 -8.49
C ILE A 135 0.91 -15.43 -9.76
N PRO A 136 0.16 -14.32 -9.89
CA PRO A 136 0.31 -13.42 -11.03
C PRO A 136 1.72 -12.79 -11.08
N LEU A 137 2.20 -12.53 -12.30
CA LEU A 137 3.43 -11.79 -12.59
C LEU A 137 4.70 -12.40 -11.96
N ILE A 138 4.85 -13.73 -12.04
CA ILE A 138 5.99 -14.44 -11.45
C ILE A 138 7.35 -13.98 -12.01
N GLN A 139 7.42 -13.65 -13.30
CA GLN A 139 8.66 -13.19 -13.93
C GLN A 139 9.06 -11.80 -13.43
N GLU A 140 8.09 -10.90 -13.27
CA GLU A 140 8.27 -9.56 -12.74
C GLU A 140 8.69 -9.61 -11.26
N ARG A 141 8.13 -10.53 -10.47
CA ARG A 141 8.55 -10.78 -9.09
C ARG A 141 10.02 -11.22 -9.00
N VAL A 142 10.45 -12.14 -9.87
CA VAL A 142 11.85 -12.55 -9.97
C VAL A 142 12.74 -11.37 -10.35
N LYS A 143 12.31 -10.55 -11.33
CA LYS A 143 13.05 -9.34 -11.74
C LYS A 143 13.20 -8.36 -10.57
N ALA A 144 12.11 -8.06 -9.87
CA ALA A 144 12.10 -7.14 -8.74
C ALA A 144 13.01 -7.63 -7.59
N LEU A 145 12.97 -8.92 -7.25
CA LEU A 145 13.89 -9.51 -6.26
C LEU A 145 15.34 -9.37 -6.70
N ARG A 146 15.65 -9.76 -7.95
CA ARG A 146 17.03 -9.71 -8.46
C ARG A 146 17.61 -8.30 -8.45
N GLU A 147 16.83 -7.35 -8.94
CA GLU A 147 17.16 -5.93 -8.97
C GLU A 147 17.42 -5.41 -7.55
N ALA A 148 16.44 -5.57 -6.65
CA ALA A 148 16.55 -5.08 -5.29
C ALA A 148 17.70 -5.74 -4.51
N GLY A 149 17.88 -7.04 -4.70
CA GLY A 149 18.94 -7.79 -4.03
C GLY A 149 20.33 -7.33 -4.46
N LYS A 150 20.51 -7.07 -5.77
CA LYS A 150 21.76 -6.53 -6.30
C LYS A 150 22.06 -5.15 -5.71
N VAL A 151 21.08 -4.24 -5.70
CA VAL A 151 21.24 -2.91 -5.11
C VAL A 151 21.66 -2.98 -3.65
N LEU A 152 21.00 -3.83 -2.85
CA LEU A 152 21.32 -3.99 -1.44
C LEU A 152 22.71 -4.58 -1.20
N VAL A 153 23.11 -5.59 -1.97
CA VAL A 153 24.45 -6.19 -1.89
C VAL A 153 25.52 -5.16 -2.25
N ASP A 154 25.33 -4.42 -3.36
CA ASP A 154 26.34 -3.53 -3.91
C ASP A 154 26.49 -2.22 -3.11
N LYS A 155 25.38 -1.68 -2.56
CA LYS A 155 25.36 -0.34 -1.93
C LYS A 155 25.05 -0.32 -0.44
N TYR A 156 24.37 -1.33 0.09
CA TYR A 156 23.82 -1.34 1.45
C TYR A 156 24.29 -2.53 2.28
N LYS A 157 25.50 -3.04 2.00
CA LYS A 157 26.14 -4.15 2.72
C LYS A 157 25.27 -5.42 2.83
N GLY A 158 24.32 -5.59 1.91
CA GLY A 158 23.39 -6.72 1.90
C GLY A 158 22.27 -6.64 2.93
N THR A 159 21.83 -5.46 3.35
CA THR A 159 20.62 -5.30 4.19
C THR A 159 19.91 -3.96 3.94
N PHE A 160 18.58 -3.98 3.91
CA PHE A 160 17.75 -2.77 3.82
C PHE A 160 17.86 -1.90 5.07
N ALA A 161 18.25 -2.44 6.22
CA ALA A 161 18.49 -1.66 7.43
C ALA A 161 19.57 -0.57 7.22
N GLU A 162 20.58 -0.81 6.40
CA GLU A 162 21.58 0.23 6.06
C GLU A 162 20.99 1.33 5.16
N CYS A 163 20.01 1.00 4.31
CA CYS A 163 19.26 2.00 3.54
C CYS A 163 18.42 2.89 4.47
N ILE A 164 17.69 2.28 5.42
CA ILE A 164 16.94 3.02 6.44
C ILE A 164 17.85 3.97 7.21
N LYS A 165 19.01 3.51 7.70
CA LYS A 165 19.94 4.40 8.45
C LYS A 165 20.41 5.62 7.64
N SER A 166 20.49 5.50 6.31
CA SER A 166 20.91 6.61 5.44
C SER A 166 19.84 7.71 5.27
N CYS A 167 18.61 7.47 5.72
CA CYS A 167 17.54 8.47 5.69
C CYS A 167 17.57 9.45 6.86
N GLU A 168 18.46 9.27 7.85
CA GLU A 168 18.58 10.17 9.02
C GLU A 168 17.24 10.42 9.72
N ASN A 169 16.45 9.36 9.88
CA ASN A 169 15.12 9.40 10.52
C ASN A 169 14.08 10.30 9.79
N SER A 170 14.25 10.55 8.48
CA SER A 170 13.23 11.17 7.63
C SER A 170 12.55 10.14 6.72
N ALA A 171 11.24 9.96 6.90
CA ALA A 171 10.37 9.17 6.05
C ALA A 171 10.35 9.70 4.61
N GLU A 172 10.32 11.02 4.41
CA GLU A 172 10.36 11.61 3.07
C GLU A 172 11.68 11.30 2.36
N LYS A 173 12.81 11.45 3.07
CA LYS A 173 14.13 11.09 2.55
C LYS A 173 14.20 9.60 2.24
N LEU A 174 13.64 8.73 3.08
CA LEU A 174 13.57 7.29 2.82
C LEU A 174 12.74 6.98 1.57
N LEU A 175 11.60 7.66 1.38
CA LEU A 175 10.77 7.52 0.18
C LEU A 175 11.56 7.87 -1.09
N GLN A 176 12.26 9.00 -1.08
CA GLN A 176 13.13 9.43 -2.18
C GLN A 176 14.29 8.45 -2.44
N LEU A 177 14.91 7.91 -1.38
CA LEU A 177 15.94 6.89 -1.48
C LEU A 177 15.39 5.62 -2.14
N ILE A 178 14.23 5.13 -1.70
CA ILE A 178 13.63 3.91 -2.24
C ILE A 178 13.39 4.05 -3.74
N VAL A 179 12.69 5.11 -4.17
CA VAL A 179 12.35 5.28 -5.60
C VAL A 179 13.58 5.56 -6.46
N ARG A 180 14.62 6.20 -5.91
CA ARG A 180 15.88 6.43 -6.63
C ARG A 180 16.64 5.14 -6.84
N GLU A 181 16.77 4.31 -5.80
CA GLU A 181 17.65 3.15 -5.82
C GLU A 181 17.00 1.89 -6.40
N PHE A 182 15.68 1.75 -6.24
CA PHE A 182 14.91 0.58 -6.67
C PHE A 182 13.88 0.98 -7.74
N GLU A 183 14.20 0.70 -8.99
CA GLU A 183 13.40 1.05 -10.16
C GLU A 183 11.99 0.48 -10.09
N SER A 184 11.81 -0.74 -9.55
CA SER A 184 10.49 -1.36 -9.44
C SER A 184 9.48 -0.54 -8.59
N TYR A 185 9.95 0.38 -7.73
CA TYR A 185 9.11 1.25 -6.91
C TYR A 185 8.68 2.56 -7.59
N ARG A 186 9.18 2.87 -8.79
CA ARG A 186 8.92 4.14 -9.51
C ARG A 186 7.54 4.19 -10.17
N ASP A 187 6.51 4.10 -9.34
CA ASP A 187 5.09 4.24 -9.69
C ASP A 187 4.77 5.71 -10.04
N GLU A 188 4.99 6.03 -11.32
CA GLU A 188 4.86 7.36 -11.91
C GLU A 188 4.03 7.32 -13.21
N ALA A 189 3.36 8.42 -13.53
CA ALA A 189 2.58 8.58 -14.75
C ALA A 189 2.67 10.01 -15.30
N ASP A 190 2.31 10.17 -16.57
CA ASP A 190 2.09 11.48 -17.18
C ASP A 190 0.58 11.76 -17.17
N TYR A 191 0.17 12.88 -16.57
CA TYR A 191 -1.23 13.27 -16.41
C TYR A 191 -1.42 14.74 -16.79
N GLU A 192 -2.19 15.00 -17.85
CA GLU A 192 -2.53 16.36 -18.33
C GLU A 192 -1.29 17.28 -18.39
N GLY A 193 -0.18 16.76 -18.96
CA GLY A 193 1.09 17.49 -19.13
C GLY A 193 2.02 17.51 -17.91
N HIS A 194 1.63 16.89 -16.79
CA HIS A 194 2.43 16.85 -15.56
C HIS A 194 2.97 15.44 -15.29
N ARG A 195 4.21 15.39 -14.78
CA ARG A 195 4.80 14.14 -14.30
C ARG A 195 4.47 13.96 -12.82
N ILE A 196 3.65 12.96 -12.52
CA ILE A 196 3.14 12.69 -11.17
C ILE A 196 3.70 11.38 -10.60
N SER A 197 3.60 11.21 -9.29
CA SER A 197 3.92 9.96 -8.59
C SER A 197 2.78 9.53 -7.66
N ILE A 198 2.70 8.21 -7.44
CA ILE A 198 1.79 7.59 -6.47
C ILE A 198 2.59 6.78 -5.45
N TYR A 199 3.68 6.13 -5.89
CA TYR A 199 4.66 5.43 -5.05
C TYR A 199 4.05 4.49 -4.00
N LYS A 200 2.94 3.82 -4.31
CA LYS A 200 2.15 3.01 -3.35
C LYS A 200 3.02 2.04 -2.55
N ARG A 201 3.87 1.25 -3.22
CA ARG A 201 4.72 0.25 -2.56
C ARG A 201 5.83 0.86 -1.71
N ALA A 202 6.32 2.04 -2.06
CA ALA A 202 7.35 2.70 -1.26
C ALA A 202 6.74 3.32 0.00
N GLN A 203 5.53 3.88 -0.11
CA GLN A 203 4.78 4.42 1.03
C GLN A 203 4.39 3.32 2.03
N ILE A 204 3.89 2.17 1.56
CA ILE A 204 3.56 1.03 2.45
C ILE A 204 4.81 0.44 3.11
N LEU A 205 5.94 0.35 2.41
CA LEU A 205 7.21 -0.10 3.00
C LEU A 205 7.63 0.76 4.19
N ILE A 206 7.56 2.08 4.07
CA ILE A 206 7.91 2.99 5.17
C ILE A 206 6.92 2.84 6.32
N SER A 207 5.63 2.71 6.01
CA SER A 207 4.58 2.47 7.00
C SER A 207 4.78 1.17 7.77
N ASP A 208 5.09 0.07 7.07
CA ASP A 208 5.26 -1.24 7.69
C ASP A 208 6.51 -1.29 8.57
N ILE A 209 7.59 -0.58 8.18
CA ILE A 209 8.76 -0.36 9.05
C ILE A 209 8.39 0.49 10.27
N TRP A 210 7.74 1.63 10.07
CA TRP A 210 7.31 2.51 11.17
C TRP A 210 6.45 1.77 12.19
N ALA A 211 5.48 1.00 11.72
CA ALA A 211 4.53 0.31 12.56
C ALA A 211 5.10 -0.99 13.18
N CYS A 212 5.97 -1.73 12.48
CA CYS A 212 6.67 -2.89 13.06
C CYS A 212 7.52 -2.49 14.27
N PHE A 213 8.26 -1.38 14.17
CA PHE A 213 9.11 -0.88 15.25
C PHE A 213 8.43 0.15 16.16
N GLU A 214 7.12 0.37 16.00
CA GLU A 214 6.32 1.29 16.82
C GLU A 214 6.94 2.69 16.95
N GLY A 215 7.42 3.25 15.83
CA GLY A 215 8.03 4.58 15.79
C GLY A 215 9.39 4.69 16.47
N ARG A 216 10.09 3.57 16.75
CA ARG A 216 11.37 3.54 17.46
C ARG A 216 12.46 2.89 16.62
N GLY A 217 13.74 3.20 16.91
CA GLY A 217 14.87 2.52 16.26
C GLY A 217 14.83 2.66 14.73
N LEU A 218 14.71 1.55 13.99
CA LEU A 218 14.61 1.59 12.52
C LEU A 218 13.30 2.19 12.01
N GLY A 219 12.23 2.22 12.83
CA GLY A 219 10.96 2.85 12.49
C GLY A 219 10.80 4.27 13.02
N GLU A 220 11.85 4.86 13.61
CA GLU A 220 11.79 6.23 14.11
C GLU A 220 11.88 7.22 12.94
N PHE A 221 10.77 7.91 12.65
CA PHE A 221 10.70 8.94 11.62
C PHE A 221 10.10 10.23 12.19
N HIS A 222 10.81 11.34 12.09
CA HIS A 222 10.36 12.62 12.65
C HIS A 222 9.26 13.32 11.81
N ASP A 223 9.09 12.89 10.56
CA ASP A 223 8.19 13.44 9.54
C ASP A 223 7.31 12.34 8.89
N VAL A 224 6.93 11.31 9.66
CA VAL A 224 6.10 10.18 9.16
C VAL A 224 4.79 10.63 8.50
N ASP A 225 4.28 11.79 8.90
CA ASP A 225 3.10 12.43 8.30
C ASP A 225 3.30 12.89 6.84
N SER A 226 4.53 12.86 6.31
CA SER A 226 4.81 13.06 4.88
C SER A 226 4.33 11.89 4.01
N ILE A 227 4.17 10.71 4.61
CA ILE A 227 3.65 9.51 3.93
C ILE A 227 2.14 9.61 3.79
N ALA A 228 1.64 9.36 2.59
CA ALA A 228 0.21 9.33 2.27
C ALA A 228 -0.37 7.91 2.38
N MET A 229 -1.67 7.78 2.11
CA MET A 229 -2.34 6.49 2.00
C MET A 229 -1.84 5.65 0.81
N PHE A 230 -2.13 4.35 0.83
CA PHE A 230 -1.59 3.39 -0.14
C PHE A 230 -2.62 3.12 -1.23
N ALA A 231 -2.63 3.94 -2.28
CA ALA A 231 -3.61 3.89 -3.36
C ALA A 231 -3.58 2.57 -4.16
N ASP A 232 -4.32 1.57 -3.66
CA ASP A 232 -4.51 0.25 -4.24
C ASP A 232 -5.81 0.13 -5.05
N TYR A 233 -6.16 -1.08 -5.47
CA TYR A 233 -7.39 -1.35 -6.22
C TYR A 233 -8.65 -1.48 -5.36
N ARG A 234 -8.55 -1.80 -4.07
CA ARG A 234 -9.68 -2.14 -3.18
C ARG A 234 -10.16 -0.99 -2.30
N ILE A 235 -9.26 -0.17 -1.78
CA ILE A 235 -9.57 0.98 -0.93
C ILE A 235 -10.57 1.95 -1.59
N PRO A 236 -10.50 2.23 -2.91
CA PRO A 236 -11.49 3.09 -3.56
C PRO A 236 -12.95 2.59 -3.37
N GLN A 237 -13.18 1.28 -3.20
CA GLN A 237 -14.52 0.75 -2.92
C GLN A 237 -15.07 1.30 -1.59
N VAL A 238 -14.23 1.40 -0.56
CA VAL A 238 -14.64 1.92 0.76
C VAL A 238 -14.90 3.42 0.68
N LEU A 239 -14.02 4.16 0.00
CA LEU A 239 -14.19 5.60 -0.19
C LEU A 239 -15.48 5.94 -0.94
N VAL A 240 -15.83 5.17 -1.97
CA VAL A 240 -17.12 5.31 -2.68
C VAL A 240 -18.30 4.91 -1.79
N HIS A 241 -18.17 3.86 -0.98
CA HIS A 241 -19.23 3.43 -0.05
C HIS A 241 -19.56 4.48 1.02
N TYR A 242 -18.52 5.13 1.57
CA TYR A 242 -18.71 6.27 2.48
C TYR A 242 -19.24 7.52 1.77
N GLY A 243 -19.28 7.51 0.44
CA GLY A 243 -19.60 8.68 -0.37
C GLY A 243 -18.50 9.72 -0.35
N THR A 244 -17.28 9.39 0.10
CA THR A 244 -16.12 10.29 0.08
C THR A 244 -15.63 10.51 -1.34
N MET A 245 -15.74 9.48 -2.18
CA MET A 245 -15.46 9.55 -3.62
C MET A 245 -16.70 9.21 -4.45
N ARG A 246 -16.80 9.79 -5.63
CA ARG A 246 -17.80 9.45 -6.65
C ARG A 246 -17.13 9.33 -8.01
N TYR A 247 -17.60 8.39 -8.83
CA TYR A 247 -17.17 8.26 -10.23
C TYR A 247 -18.18 8.92 -11.18
N SER A 248 -17.72 9.31 -12.37
CA SER A 248 -18.59 9.63 -13.49
C SER A 248 -19.41 8.40 -13.90
N ASP A 249 -20.55 8.62 -14.54
CA ASP A 249 -21.39 7.53 -15.04
C ASP A 249 -20.65 6.65 -16.06
N SER A 250 -19.78 7.26 -16.87
CA SER A 250 -18.97 6.54 -17.86
C SER A 250 -17.95 5.62 -17.19
N LEU A 251 -17.18 6.13 -16.23
CA LEU A 251 -16.21 5.32 -15.49
C LEU A 251 -16.89 4.21 -14.70
N MET A 252 -17.98 4.52 -13.99
CA MET A 252 -18.75 3.52 -13.25
C MET A 252 -19.30 2.42 -14.18
N SER A 253 -19.75 2.78 -15.40
CA SER A 253 -20.23 1.81 -16.39
C SER A 253 -19.13 0.87 -16.86
N LYS A 254 -17.92 1.38 -17.14
CA LYS A 254 -16.75 0.57 -17.49
C LYS A 254 -16.37 -0.42 -16.39
N LEU A 255 -16.29 0.07 -15.15
CA LEU A 255 -15.97 -0.79 -14.00
C LEU A 255 -17.03 -1.88 -13.79
N LYS A 256 -18.31 -1.56 -13.98
CA LYS A 256 -19.41 -2.55 -13.92
C LYS A 256 -19.37 -3.56 -15.06
N ALA A 257 -18.88 -3.15 -16.24
CA ALA A 257 -18.63 -4.03 -17.37
C ALA A 257 -17.36 -4.89 -17.20
N ASP A 258 -16.68 -4.77 -16.06
CA ASP A 258 -15.43 -5.47 -15.73
C ASP A 258 -14.28 -5.17 -16.69
N GLU A 259 -14.31 -4.00 -17.33
CA GLU A 259 -13.28 -3.55 -18.27
C GLU A 259 -11.98 -3.19 -17.52
N PRO A 260 -10.85 -3.85 -17.83
CA PRO A 260 -9.57 -3.49 -17.21
C PRO A 260 -9.12 -2.09 -17.63
N LEU A 261 -8.68 -1.30 -16.66
CA LEU A 261 -8.07 0.00 -16.94
C LEU A 261 -6.58 -0.18 -17.23
N LYS A 262 -6.10 0.53 -18.25
CA LYS A 262 -4.66 0.57 -18.58
C LYS A 262 -3.91 1.35 -17.50
N GLN A 263 -2.78 0.83 -17.06
CA GLN A 263 -1.86 1.53 -16.15
C GLN A 263 -1.43 2.87 -16.77
N GLY A 264 -1.50 3.95 -15.99
CA GLY A 264 -1.20 5.31 -16.43
C GLY A 264 -2.30 5.94 -17.30
N SER A 265 -3.45 5.29 -17.46
CA SER A 265 -4.62 5.94 -18.09
C SER A 265 -5.20 6.99 -17.16
N ARG A 266 -5.87 8.00 -17.73
CA ARG A 266 -6.53 9.06 -16.96
C ARG A 266 -7.40 8.50 -15.83
N GLU A 267 -8.26 7.54 -16.16
CA GLU A 267 -9.21 6.95 -15.21
C GLU A 267 -8.50 6.18 -14.08
N GLU A 268 -7.45 5.41 -14.38
CA GLU A 268 -6.67 4.71 -13.35
C GLU A 268 -5.91 5.69 -12.45
N VAL A 269 -5.26 6.69 -13.03
CA VAL A 269 -4.54 7.73 -12.29
C VAL A 269 -5.50 8.52 -11.40
N GLU A 270 -6.66 8.93 -11.91
CA GLU A 270 -7.66 9.67 -11.13
C GLU A 270 -8.19 8.86 -9.95
N ILE A 271 -8.52 7.57 -10.14
CA ILE A 271 -8.98 6.73 -9.02
C ILE A 271 -7.94 6.68 -7.91
N ARG A 272 -6.67 6.47 -8.25
CA ARG A 272 -5.60 6.30 -7.27
C ARG A 272 -5.20 7.63 -6.62
N ALA A 273 -5.00 8.68 -7.41
CA ALA A 273 -4.62 10.00 -6.93
C ALA A 273 -5.71 10.64 -6.06
N LEU A 274 -7.00 10.52 -6.43
CA LEU A 274 -8.09 11.06 -5.62
C LEU A 274 -8.35 10.21 -4.37
N SER A 275 -7.94 8.95 -4.34
CA SER A 275 -7.93 8.18 -3.09
C SER A 275 -6.95 8.77 -2.08
N ILE A 276 -5.77 9.22 -2.55
CA ILE A 276 -4.80 9.92 -1.71
C ILE A 276 -5.38 11.23 -1.20
N GLU A 277 -5.83 12.11 -2.10
CA GLU A 277 -6.36 13.42 -1.73
C GLU A 277 -7.58 13.29 -0.80
N ALA A 278 -8.47 12.33 -1.04
CA ALA A 278 -9.63 12.07 -0.17
C ALA A 278 -9.20 11.73 1.25
N VAL A 279 -8.18 10.88 1.43
CA VAL A 279 -7.68 10.52 2.77
C VAL A 279 -6.95 11.68 3.43
N GLU A 280 -6.21 12.51 2.68
CA GLU A 280 -5.61 13.73 3.24
C GLU A 280 -6.70 14.67 3.79
N GLN A 281 -7.78 14.91 3.02
CA GLN A 281 -8.91 15.72 3.47
C GLN A 281 -9.63 15.12 4.69
N VAL A 282 -9.80 13.79 4.73
CA VAL A 282 -10.35 13.10 5.91
C VAL A 282 -9.43 13.28 7.12
N CYS A 283 -8.12 13.16 6.94
CA CYS A 283 -7.14 13.33 8.01
C CYS A 283 -7.19 14.74 8.59
N GLU A 284 -7.23 15.77 7.72
CA GLU A 284 -7.40 17.16 8.13
C GLU A 284 -8.70 17.38 8.91
N GLU A 285 -9.81 16.82 8.44
CA GLU A 285 -11.10 16.94 9.12
C GLU A 285 -11.11 16.26 10.50
N VAL A 286 -10.52 15.07 10.63
CA VAL A 286 -10.38 14.40 11.94
C VAL A 286 -9.53 15.25 12.88
N ARG A 287 -8.40 15.79 12.41
CA ARG A 287 -7.52 16.67 13.21
C ARG A 287 -8.26 17.92 13.67
N ARG A 288 -9.08 18.53 12.80
CA ARG A 288 -9.93 19.67 13.13
C ARG A 288 -10.94 19.32 14.22
N MET A 289 -11.60 18.17 14.12
CA MET A 289 -12.54 17.70 15.14
C MET A 289 -11.88 17.43 16.49
N ILE A 290 -10.68 16.83 16.50
CA ILE A 290 -9.89 16.61 17.72
C ILE A 290 -9.50 17.94 18.36
N ALA A 291 -9.01 18.90 17.57
CA ALA A 291 -8.63 20.21 18.08
C ALA A 291 -9.82 21.01 18.64
N ALA A 292 -11.02 20.80 18.08
CA ALA A 292 -12.24 21.48 18.52
C ALA A 292 -12.84 20.90 19.83
N ASP A 293 -12.49 19.68 20.22
CA ASP A 293 -13.00 19.04 21.44
C ASP A 293 -11.86 18.43 22.28
N SER A 294 -11.33 19.26 23.19
CA SER A 294 -10.26 18.84 24.10
C SER A 294 -10.68 17.75 25.10
N LYS A 295 -11.99 17.46 25.25
CA LYS A 295 -12.49 16.42 26.16
C LYS A 295 -12.32 15.01 25.60
N LEU A 296 -11.94 14.88 24.33
CA LEU A 296 -11.77 13.58 23.69
C LEU A 296 -10.55 12.81 24.18
N GLY A 297 -9.59 13.46 24.85
CA GLY A 297 -8.34 12.83 25.27
C GLY A 297 -7.44 12.41 24.11
N LEU A 298 -7.72 12.90 22.89
CA LEU A 298 -6.98 12.64 21.67
C LEU A 298 -6.13 13.88 21.31
N LYS A 299 -5.03 13.65 20.59
CA LYS A 299 -4.18 14.67 20.00
C LYS A 299 -4.25 14.56 18.47
N PRO A 300 -4.07 15.66 17.72
CA PRO A 300 -4.00 15.60 16.25
C PRO A 300 -2.95 14.62 15.71
N SER A 301 -1.87 14.37 16.47
CA SER A 301 -0.84 13.39 16.13
C SER A 301 -1.29 11.92 16.27
N ASN A 302 -2.46 11.64 16.84
CA ASN A 302 -3.00 10.28 16.91
C ASN A 302 -3.62 9.80 15.60
N VAL A 303 -3.65 10.65 14.58
CA VAL A 303 -4.18 10.31 13.25
C VAL A 303 -3.25 10.84 12.15
N ASN A 304 -3.02 9.99 11.17
CA ASN A 304 -2.34 10.31 9.92
C ASN A 304 -2.94 9.44 8.79
N ALA A 305 -2.48 9.66 7.56
CA ALA A 305 -2.98 8.94 6.39
C ALA A 305 -2.75 7.42 6.47
N ILE A 306 -1.63 6.98 7.07
CA ILE A 306 -1.32 5.57 7.31
C ILE A 306 -2.39 4.90 8.18
N VAL A 307 -2.71 5.52 9.32
CA VAL A 307 -3.70 4.99 10.27
C VAL A 307 -5.09 4.91 9.64
N ILE A 308 -5.45 5.89 8.80
CA ILE A 308 -6.72 5.88 8.05
C ILE A 308 -6.71 4.76 7.00
N ASP A 309 -5.62 4.59 6.26
CA ASP A 309 -5.47 3.51 5.27
C ASP A 309 -5.66 2.13 5.90
N HIS A 310 -4.99 1.87 7.03
CA HIS A 310 -5.15 0.63 7.78
C HIS A 310 -6.60 0.36 8.15
N TYR A 311 -7.33 1.39 8.61
CA TYR A 311 -8.76 1.27 8.88
C TYR A 311 -9.56 0.93 7.61
N LEU A 312 -9.31 1.63 6.50
CA LEU A 312 -10.02 1.38 5.24
C LEU A 312 -9.77 -0.04 4.73
N TRP A 313 -8.54 -0.53 4.86
CA TRP A 313 -8.16 -1.88 4.46
C TRP A 313 -8.85 -2.95 5.31
N ASP A 314 -8.84 -2.80 6.63
CA ASP A 314 -9.52 -3.71 7.55
C ASP A 314 -11.05 -3.65 7.33
N TYR A 315 -11.63 -2.45 7.17
CA TYR A 315 -13.05 -2.27 6.86
C TYR A 315 -13.43 -3.00 5.58
N ARG A 316 -12.63 -2.87 4.50
CA ARG A 316 -12.89 -3.58 3.25
C ARG A 316 -12.95 -5.08 3.46
N ARG A 317 -12.09 -5.64 4.30
CA ARG A 317 -12.04 -7.09 4.53
C ARG A 317 -13.20 -7.57 5.41
N GLU A 318 -13.54 -6.83 6.46
CA GLU A 318 -14.68 -7.11 7.34
C GLU A 318 -16.01 -7.03 6.58
N HIS A 319 -16.15 -6.05 5.68
CA HIS A 319 -17.38 -5.75 4.94
C HIS A 319 -17.34 -6.24 3.49
N ALA A 320 -16.62 -7.35 3.23
CA ALA A 320 -16.29 -7.75 1.87
C ALA A 320 -17.50 -8.02 0.96
N GLN A 321 -18.56 -8.63 1.51
CA GLN A 321 -19.82 -8.92 0.81
C GLN A 321 -20.65 -7.65 0.59
N GLU A 322 -20.73 -6.79 1.61
CA GLU A 322 -21.47 -5.53 1.54
C GLU A 322 -20.92 -4.59 0.46
N LEU A 323 -19.62 -4.64 0.20
CA LEU A 323 -18.94 -3.77 -0.77
C LEU A 323 -18.91 -4.32 -2.20
N GLU A 324 -19.50 -5.50 -2.48
CA GLU A 324 -19.46 -6.10 -3.82
C GLU A 324 -20.22 -5.31 -4.88
N TYR A 325 -21.20 -4.48 -4.50
CA TYR A 325 -21.94 -3.65 -5.45
C TYR A 325 -21.09 -2.54 -6.09
N ILE A 326 -19.94 -2.20 -5.50
CA ILE A 326 -18.97 -1.26 -6.05
C ILE A 326 -17.85 -2.06 -6.69
N PRO A 327 -17.72 -2.12 -8.02
CA PRO A 327 -16.59 -2.81 -8.65
C PRO A 327 -15.26 -2.11 -8.27
N PHE A 328 -14.23 -2.91 -8.05
CA PHE A 328 -12.85 -2.40 -7.93
C PHE A 328 -12.24 -2.27 -9.32
N HIS A 329 -11.34 -1.30 -9.51
CA HIS A 329 -10.65 -1.15 -10.79
C HIS A 329 -9.61 -2.25 -10.98
N LYS A 330 -9.53 -2.78 -12.20
CA LYS A 330 -8.61 -3.86 -12.54
C LYS A 330 -7.52 -3.33 -13.46
N THR A 331 -6.31 -3.31 -12.95
CA THR A 331 -5.13 -2.92 -13.71
C THR A 331 -4.02 -3.90 -13.37
N ARG A 332 -3.43 -4.49 -14.41
CA ARG A 332 -2.31 -5.41 -14.24
C ARG A 332 -1.03 -4.59 -14.26
N SER A 333 -0.36 -4.47 -13.12
CA SER A 333 0.88 -3.68 -12.97
C SER A 333 1.79 -4.26 -11.88
N ILE A 334 3.04 -3.80 -11.85
CA ILE A 334 3.98 -4.12 -10.76
C ILE A 334 3.88 -3.13 -9.58
N TYR A 335 2.92 -2.21 -9.60
CA TYR A 335 2.91 -1.06 -8.68
C TYR A 335 1.91 -1.17 -7.53
N TYR A 336 0.88 -2.02 -7.62
CA TYR A 336 -0.11 -2.18 -6.56
C TYR A 336 -0.94 -3.47 -6.70
#